data_AF-A0A5B9D3K7-F1
#
_entry.id   AF-A0A5B9D3K7-F1
#
_cell.length_a   1.000
_cell.length_b   1.000
_cell.length_c   1.000
_cell.angle_alpha   90.00
_cell.angle_beta   90.00
_cell.angle_gamma   90.00
#
_symmetry.space_group_name_H-M   'P 1'
#
loop_
_entity.id
_entity.type
_entity.pdbx_description
1 polymer ?
#
loop_
_entity_poly.entity_id
_entity_poly.type
_entity_poly.pdbx_seq_one_letter_code
_entity_poly.pdbx_strand_id
1 'polypeptide(L)'
;MNIMRTAMLLAFLTALFMGVGYLVGGGSGMIIALLMASGLNFFSYWNSDKIVLRMYGAREVDQHSAPVYYKIVSDLAKKASLPQPKVYVLDSAQPNAFATGRNPQNAAVAASRGLLERLSAEEVAGVMAHELAHIEHRDTLTMTLTATIAGAISMLGNFAFFMGGQRSSSEDSHGVGAIGGLIALIIAPFAAMLVQMAISRTREYAADRRGAEICGNPLWLASALRKIADGGHGVYNEEAEHNPATAHLFIINPLSGKGADSLFSTHPATANRIAALYRQAEEMKGALAESGVWNKEDAISEKSNRMNYEDFRSGQAHASGKKEDSTFQRVTKRPSWLRYENSKSSRS
;
A
#
# COMPACT_ATOMS: atom_id res chain seq x y z
N MET A 1 -2.37 -20.61 -2.74
CA MET A 1 -3.56 -20.07 -3.45
C MET A 1 -4.60 -19.64 -2.43
N ASN A 2 -5.04 -18.38 -2.47
CA ASN A 2 -6.09 -17.83 -1.60
C ASN A 2 -7.42 -17.62 -2.34
N ILE A 3 -7.76 -18.49 -3.31
CA ILE A 3 -9.08 -18.46 -3.97
C ILE A 3 -10.19 -18.53 -2.94
N MET A 4 -10.02 -19.35 -1.89
CA MET A 4 -10.98 -19.44 -0.80
C MET A 4 -11.17 -18.10 -0.08
N ARG A 5 -10.10 -17.35 0.21
CA ARG A 5 -10.22 -16.04 0.87
C ARG A 5 -10.86 -15.00 -0.03
N THR A 6 -10.46 -14.95 -1.31
CA THR A 6 -11.09 -14.07 -2.29
C THR A 6 -12.57 -14.43 -2.50
N ALA A 7 -12.90 -15.72 -2.55
CA ALA A 7 -14.28 -16.19 -2.64
C ALA A 7 -15.08 -15.87 -1.39
N MET A 8 -14.52 -16.04 -0.19
CA MET A 8 -15.14 -15.64 1.08
C MET A 8 -15.37 -14.14 1.13
N LEU A 9 -14.40 -13.33 0.71
CA LEU A 9 -14.52 -11.87 0.61
C LEU A 9 -15.68 -11.48 -0.32
N LEU A 10 -15.70 -12.03 -1.53
CA LEU A 10 -16.75 -11.77 -2.53
C LEU A 10 -18.14 -12.25 -2.06
N ALA A 11 -18.21 -13.42 -1.43
CA ALA A 11 -19.45 -13.99 -0.89
C ALA A 11 -20.00 -13.14 0.26
N PHE A 12 -19.13 -12.75 1.20
CA PHE A 12 -19.48 -11.88 2.32
C PHE A 12 -20.00 -10.53 1.82
N LEU A 13 -19.35 -9.92 0.84
CA LEU A 13 -19.80 -8.66 0.25
C LEU A 13 -21.13 -8.79 -0.45
N THR A 14 -21.32 -9.86 -1.23
CA THR A 14 -22.60 -10.12 -1.87
C THR A 14 -23.71 -10.21 -0.82
N ALA A 15 -23.46 -10.91 0.30
CA ALA A 15 -24.39 -10.96 1.41
C ALA A 15 -24.64 -9.60 2.06
N LEU A 16 -23.62 -8.76 2.22
CA LEU A 16 -23.75 -7.40 2.75
C LEU A 16 -24.63 -6.52 1.84
N PHE A 17 -24.37 -6.51 0.53
CA PHE A 17 -25.18 -5.78 -0.44
C PHE A 17 -26.62 -6.27 -0.45
N MET A 18 -26.84 -7.59 -0.39
CA MET A 18 -28.18 -8.17 -0.26
C MET A 18 -28.89 -7.72 1.02
N GLY A 19 -28.19 -7.69 2.16
CA GLY A 19 -28.73 -7.21 3.43
C GLY A 19 -29.15 -5.74 3.36
N VAL A 20 -28.30 -4.87 2.81
CA VAL A 20 -28.64 -3.46 2.59
C VAL A 20 -29.81 -3.32 1.62
N GLY A 21 -29.79 -4.05 0.50
CA GLY A 21 -30.88 -4.07 -0.48
C GLY A 21 -32.21 -4.51 0.14
N TYR A 22 -32.18 -5.49 1.03
CA TYR A 22 -33.35 -5.94 1.78
C TYR A 22 -33.89 -4.85 2.73
N LEU A 23 -33.01 -4.17 3.46
CA LEU A 23 -33.41 -3.09 4.38
C LEU A 23 -34.04 -1.90 3.63
N VAL A 24 -33.59 -1.62 2.40
CA VAL A 24 -34.08 -0.49 1.59
C VAL A 24 -35.33 -0.83 0.79
N GLY A 25 -35.41 -2.02 0.20
CA GLY A 25 -36.44 -2.38 -0.79
C GLY A 25 -37.08 -3.77 -0.58
N GLY A 26 -36.91 -4.37 0.59
CA GLY A 26 -37.42 -5.71 0.90
C GLY A 26 -36.86 -6.78 -0.05
N GLY A 27 -37.65 -7.82 -0.33
CA GLY A 27 -37.23 -8.92 -1.22
C GLY A 27 -36.83 -8.46 -2.63
N SER A 28 -37.50 -7.43 -3.16
CA SER A 28 -37.16 -6.86 -4.48
C SER A 28 -35.82 -6.12 -4.47
N GLY A 29 -35.57 -5.31 -3.44
CA GLY A 29 -34.29 -4.62 -3.25
C GLY A 29 -33.13 -5.60 -3.03
N MET A 30 -33.37 -6.72 -2.35
CA MET A 30 -32.38 -7.80 -2.18
C MET A 30 -31.98 -8.43 -3.53
N ILE A 31 -32.94 -8.72 -4.41
CA ILE A 31 -32.67 -9.30 -5.75
C ILE A 31 -31.91 -8.30 -6.62
N ILE A 32 -32.32 -7.03 -6.61
CA ILE A 32 -31.61 -5.96 -7.34
C ILE A 32 -30.17 -5.84 -6.82
N ALA A 33 -29.97 -5.83 -5.51
CA ALA A 33 -28.66 -5.77 -4.90
C ALA A 33 -27.79 -6.98 -5.23
N LEU A 34 -28.36 -8.20 -5.29
CA LEU A 34 -27.64 -9.41 -5.70
C LEU A 34 -27.15 -9.30 -7.16
N LEU A 35 -28.01 -8.88 -8.08
CA LEU A 35 -27.66 -8.72 -9.50
C LEU A 35 -26.56 -7.66 -9.66
N MET A 36 -26.69 -6.54 -8.94
CA MET A 36 -25.71 -5.46 -8.94
C MET A 36 -24.38 -5.88 -8.34
N ALA A 37 -24.38 -6.55 -7.19
CA ALA A 37 -23.18 -7.07 -6.54
C ALA A 37 -22.47 -8.11 -7.42
N SER A 38 -23.22 -8.99 -8.08
CA SER A 38 -22.67 -9.97 -9.02
C SER A 38 -21.99 -9.28 -10.21
N GLY A 39 -22.64 -8.26 -10.79
CA GLY A 39 -22.08 -7.45 -11.85
C GLY A 39 -20.82 -6.67 -11.42
N LEU A 40 -20.84 -6.06 -10.24
CA LEU A 40 -19.71 -5.33 -9.66
C LEU A 40 -18.53 -6.24 -9.34
N ASN A 41 -18.79 -7.43 -8.79
CA ASN A 41 -17.75 -8.42 -8.49
C ASN A 41 -17.06 -8.91 -9.77
N PHE A 42 -17.86 -9.21 -10.80
CA PHE A 42 -17.33 -9.56 -12.11
C PHE A 42 -16.51 -8.39 -12.65
N PHE A 43 -17.07 -7.18 -12.74
CA PHE A 43 -16.36 -6.02 -13.26
C PHE A 43 -15.05 -5.71 -12.50
N SER A 44 -15.06 -5.79 -11.17
CA SER A 44 -13.90 -5.55 -10.30
C SER A 44 -12.81 -6.60 -10.51
N TYR A 45 -13.14 -7.87 -10.72
CA TYR A 45 -12.13 -8.89 -10.98
C TYR A 45 -11.29 -8.58 -12.24
N TRP A 46 -11.91 -8.07 -13.31
CA TRP A 46 -11.20 -7.74 -14.57
C TRP A 46 -10.61 -6.33 -14.62
N ASN A 47 -11.06 -5.40 -13.78
CA ASN A 47 -10.65 -3.99 -13.87
C ASN A 47 -10.14 -3.38 -12.55
N SER A 48 -10.01 -4.15 -11.47
CA SER A 48 -9.59 -3.65 -10.15
C SER A 48 -8.25 -2.90 -10.18
N ASP A 49 -7.29 -3.38 -10.97
CA ASP A 49 -6.00 -2.71 -11.19
C ASP A 49 -6.18 -1.32 -11.79
N LYS A 50 -6.98 -1.20 -12.86
CA LYS A 50 -7.26 0.08 -13.52
C LYS A 50 -8.04 1.02 -12.62
N ILE A 51 -8.95 0.50 -11.79
CA ILE A 51 -9.74 1.31 -10.85
C ILE A 51 -8.78 1.91 -9.81
N VAL A 52 -7.98 1.09 -9.13
CA VAL A 52 -7.05 1.57 -8.11
C VAL A 52 -6.01 2.53 -8.70
N LEU A 53 -5.43 2.22 -9.85
CA LEU A 53 -4.47 3.12 -10.51
C LEU A 53 -5.08 4.46 -10.88
N ARG A 54 -6.33 4.50 -11.36
CA ARG A 54 -7.04 5.75 -11.66
C ARG A 54 -7.43 6.52 -10.41
N MET A 55 -7.84 5.83 -9.35
CA MET A 55 -8.20 6.46 -8.07
C MET A 55 -7.05 7.31 -7.53
N TYR A 56 -5.81 6.85 -7.69
CA TYR A 56 -4.61 7.57 -7.25
C TYR A 56 -3.91 8.37 -8.36
N GLY A 57 -4.56 8.60 -9.51
CA GLY A 57 -3.99 9.40 -10.60
C GLY A 57 -2.66 8.87 -11.15
N ALA A 58 -2.43 7.56 -11.10
CA ALA A 58 -1.17 6.93 -11.48
C ALA A 58 -0.88 7.11 -12.97
N ARG A 59 0.35 7.50 -13.31
CA ARG A 59 0.80 7.69 -14.70
C ARG A 59 1.76 6.57 -15.09
N GLU A 60 1.46 5.89 -16.18
CA GLU A 60 2.35 4.84 -16.73
C GLU A 60 3.66 5.49 -17.18
N VAL A 61 4.78 4.84 -16.87
CA VAL A 61 6.13 5.27 -17.23
C VAL A 61 6.88 4.16 -17.93
N ASP A 62 7.82 4.54 -18.79
CA ASP A 62 8.67 3.63 -19.55
C ASP A 62 10.16 3.96 -19.39
N GLN A 63 11.00 3.27 -20.18
CA GLN A 63 12.44 3.48 -20.22
C GLN A 63 12.86 4.91 -20.64
N HIS A 64 11.99 5.69 -21.25
CA HIS A 64 12.27 7.07 -21.67
C HIS A 64 11.81 8.08 -20.62
N SER A 65 10.61 7.89 -20.05
CA SER A 65 10.02 8.83 -19.11
C SER A 65 10.56 8.68 -17.68
N ALA A 66 11.00 7.49 -17.28
CA ALA A 66 11.58 7.22 -15.96
C ALA A 66 12.66 6.12 -16.03
N PRO A 67 13.79 6.35 -16.74
CA PRO A 67 14.76 5.32 -17.10
C PRO A 67 15.30 4.53 -15.91
N VAL A 68 15.67 5.22 -14.82
CA VAL A 68 16.26 4.60 -13.64
C VAL A 68 15.25 3.69 -12.93
N TYR A 69 14.06 4.23 -12.63
CA TYR A 69 13.01 3.48 -11.94
C TYR A 69 12.51 2.30 -12.77
N TYR A 70 12.26 2.51 -14.07
CA TYR A 70 11.86 1.45 -14.98
C TYR A 70 12.91 0.33 -15.07
N LYS A 71 14.21 0.70 -15.14
CA LYS A 71 15.31 -0.28 -15.15
C LYS A 71 15.38 -1.08 -13.86
N ILE A 72 15.25 -0.44 -12.69
CA ILE A 72 15.23 -1.13 -11.40
C ILE A 72 14.13 -2.21 -11.40
N VAL A 73 12.89 -1.83 -11.76
CA VAL A 73 11.77 -2.78 -11.81
C VAL A 73 12.02 -3.90 -12.82
N SER A 74 12.56 -3.58 -14.00
CA SER A 74 12.84 -4.58 -15.03
C SER A 74 13.91 -5.59 -14.60
N ASP A 75 14.99 -5.13 -13.99
CA ASP A 75 16.06 -5.99 -13.51
C ASP A 75 15.57 -6.90 -12.37
N LEU A 76 14.76 -6.38 -11.46
CA LEU A 76 14.16 -7.17 -10.38
C LEU A 76 13.13 -8.19 -10.89
N ALA A 77 12.29 -7.80 -11.86
CA ALA A 77 11.33 -8.72 -12.48
C ALA A 77 12.03 -9.89 -13.15
N LYS A 78 13.16 -9.64 -13.85
CA LYS A 78 14.00 -10.70 -14.42
C LYS A 78 14.58 -11.62 -13.35
N LYS A 79 15.13 -11.06 -12.26
CA LYS A 79 15.65 -11.86 -11.13
C LYS A 79 14.57 -12.73 -10.48
N ALA A 80 13.34 -12.22 -10.41
CA ALA A 80 12.18 -12.94 -9.90
C ALA A 80 11.53 -13.90 -10.93
N SER A 81 12.07 -14.00 -12.15
CA SER A 81 11.46 -14.76 -13.25
C SER A 81 10.00 -14.38 -13.55
N LEU A 82 9.66 -13.10 -13.40
CA LEU A 82 8.34 -12.55 -13.65
C LEU A 82 8.27 -11.89 -15.04
N PRO A 83 7.09 -11.90 -15.70
CA PRO A 83 6.83 -11.02 -16.83
C PRO A 83 7.05 -9.55 -16.42
N GLN A 84 7.48 -8.70 -17.36
CA GLN A 84 7.64 -7.27 -17.11
C GLN A 84 6.29 -6.67 -16.66
N PRO A 85 6.15 -6.19 -15.43
CA PRO A 85 4.94 -5.51 -15.00
C PRO A 85 4.88 -4.12 -15.64
N LYS A 86 3.67 -3.59 -15.76
CA LYS A 86 3.50 -2.16 -16.06
C LYS A 86 4.01 -1.32 -14.90
N VAL A 87 4.66 -0.21 -15.18
CA VAL A 87 5.31 0.63 -14.17
C VAL A 87 4.61 1.98 -14.13
N TYR A 88 4.24 2.42 -12.94
CA TYR A 88 3.53 3.68 -12.73
C TYR A 88 4.21 4.57 -11.70
N VAL A 89 4.02 5.87 -11.86
CA VAL A 89 4.37 6.89 -10.86
C VAL A 89 3.10 7.60 -10.39
N LEU A 90 2.95 7.74 -9.08
CA LEU A 90 1.85 8.50 -8.47
C LEU A 90 2.32 9.92 -8.15
N ASP A 91 1.49 10.92 -8.46
CA ASP A 91 1.80 12.33 -8.16
C ASP A 91 1.43 12.72 -6.72
N SER A 92 1.95 11.96 -5.76
CA SER A 92 1.77 12.22 -4.33
C SER A 92 3.11 12.45 -3.65
N ALA A 93 3.14 13.42 -2.73
CA ALA A 93 4.30 13.71 -1.87
C ALA A 93 4.42 12.71 -0.72
N GLN A 94 3.34 11.99 -0.38
CA GLN A 94 3.41 10.96 0.66
C GLN A 94 4.17 9.75 0.10
N PRO A 95 5.26 9.29 0.75
CA PRO A 95 5.99 8.11 0.30
C PRO A 95 5.11 6.85 0.33
N ASN A 96 4.88 6.25 -0.84
CA ASN A 96 4.18 4.99 -0.96
C ASN A 96 4.63 4.20 -2.20
N ALA A 97 4.47 2.88 -2.17
CA ALA A 97 4.50 2.02 -3.34
C ALA A 97 3.56 0.84 -3.13
N PHE A 98 3.04 0.27 -4.22
CA PHE A 98 2.20 -0.93 -4.18
C PHE A 98 2.25 -1.71 -5.50
N ALA A 99 1.95 -3.00 -5.42
CA ALA A 99 1.64 -3.83 -6.57
C ALA A 99 0.14 -4.12 -6.72
N THR A 100 -0.33 -4.20 -7.96
CA THR A 100 -1.69 -4.57 -8.31
C THR A 100 -1.71 -5.52 -9.52
N GLY A 101 -2.89 -6.05 -9.82
CA GLY A 101 -3.10 -6.96 -10.94
C GLY A 101 -3.64 -8.32 -10.53
N ARG A 102 -4.30 -8.98 -11.49
CA ARG A 102 -5.01 -10.24 -11.28
C ARG A 102 -4.12 -11.48 -11.33
N ASN A 103 -2.98 -11.38 -12.01
CA ASN A 103 -1.97 -12.43 -12.14
C ASN A 103 -0.64 -11.80 -12.61
N PRO A 104 0.49 -12.52 -12.55
CA PRO A 104 1.79 -12.00 -12.97
C PRO A 104 1.85 -11.45 -14.40
N GLN A 105 1.05 -11.99 -15.32
CA GLN A 105 0.98 -11.54 -16.72
C GLN A 105 0.19 -10.23 -16.88
N ASN A 106 -0.63 -9.88 -15.89
CA ASN A 106 -1.48 -8.70 -15.87
C ASN A 106 -1.22 -7.94 -14.56
N ALA A 107 0.06 -7.69 -14.28
CA ALA A 107 0.52 -7.01 -13.07
C ALA A 107 1.01 -5.59 -13.36
N ALA A 108 0.86 -4.74 -12.38
CA ALA A 108 1.38 -3.38 -12.38
C ALA A 108 2.00 -3.06 -11.03
N VAL A 109 3.04 -2.22 -11.05
CA VAL A 109 3.66 -1.68 -9.84
C VAL A 109 3.67 -0.16 -9.91
N ALA A 110 3.46 0.48 -8.77
CA ALA A 110 3.40 1.93 -8.68
C ALA A 110 4.24 2.44 -7.50
N ALA A 111 4.92 3.56 -7.69
CA ALA A 111 5.66 4.25 -6.64
C ALA A 111 5.33 5.75 -6.66
N SER A 112 5.13 6.36 -5.50
CA SER A 112 4.85 7.79 -5.42
C SER A 112 6.10 8.61 -5.65
N ARG A 113 5.93 9.82 -6.19
CA ARG A 113 7.02 10.79 -6.32
C ARG A 113 7.72 11.04 -4.98
N GLY A 114 6.96 11.15 -3.89
CA GLY A 114 7.52 11.31 -2.54
C GLY A 114 8.42 10.15 -2.10
N LEU A 115 8.12 8.91 -2.50
CA LEU A 115 8.98 7.77 -2.23
C LEU A 115 10.27 7.83 -3.05
N LEU A 116 10.13 8.08 -4.36
CA LEU A 116 11.27 8.14 -5.29
C LEU A 116 12.22 9.29 -4.98
N GLU A 117 11.72 10.43 -4.49
CA GLU A 117 12.55 11.58 -4.11
C GLU A 117 13.29 11.37 -2.78
N ARG A 118 12.77 10.49 -1.90
CA ARG A 118 13.29 10.31 -0.53
C ARG A 118 14.24 9.13 -0.39
N LEU A 119 14.08 8.10 -1.22
CA LEU A 119 14.86 6.87 -1.17
C LEU A 119 16.00 6.88 -2.19
N SER A 120 17.09 6.18 -1.87
CA SER A 120 18.14 5.88 -2.86
C SER A 120 17.66 4.83 -3.87
N ALA A 121 18.39 4.65 -4.97
CA ALA A 121 18.05 3.64 -5.97
C ALA A 121 18.02 2.21 -5.39
N GLU A 122 18.95 1.92 -4.47
CA GLU A 122 19.04 0.65 -3.74
C GLU A 122 17.81 0.45 -2.84
N GLU A 123 17.42 1.49 -2.09
CA GLU A 123 16.24 1.45 -1.22
C GLU A 123 14.94 1.29 -2.02
N VAL A 124 14.81 1.98 -3.15
CA VAL A 124 13.71 1.77 -4.11
C VAL A 124 13.74 0.33 -4.62
N ALA A 125 14.90 -0.22 -4.95
CA ALA A 125 15.00 -1.62 -5.37
C ALA A 125 14.54 -2.60 -4.28
N GLY A 126 14.86 -2.33 -3.01
CA GLY A 126 14.35 -3.10 -1.87
C GLY A 126 12.82 -3.08 -1.77
N VAL A 127 12.22 -1.89 -1.86
CA VAL A 127 10.75 -1.72 -1.82
C VAL A 127 10.09 -2.39 -3.02
N MET A 128 10.58 -2.16 -4.25
CA MET A 128 9.97 -2.77 -5.43
C MET A 128 10.14 -4.28 -5.47
N ALA A 129 11.22 -4.83 -4.91
CA ALA A 129 11.40 -6.27 -4.80
C ALA A 129 10.39 -6.91 -3.84
N HIS A 130 10.04 -6.23 -2.75
CA HIS A 130 8.94 -6.62 -1.86
C HIS A 130 7.60 -6.63 -2.61
N GLU A 131 7.30 -5.57 -3.37
CA GLU A 131 6.08 -5.51 -4.19
C GLU A 131 6.01 -6.60 -5.28
N LEU A 132 7.14 -6.93 -5.90
CA LEU A 132 7.24 -8.03 -6.87
C LEU A 132 7.02 -9.40 -6.21
N ALA A 133 7.47 -9.59 -4.96
CA ALA A 133 7.21 -10.82 -4.22
C ALA A 133 5.70 -11.04 -3.99
N HIS A 134 4.90 -9.97 -3.82
CA HIS A 134 3.45 -10.10 -3.79
C HIS A 134 2.86 -10.51 -5.14
N ILE A 135 3.42 -10.04 -6.25
CA ILE A 135 3.01 -10.49 -7.59
C ILE A 135 3.32 -11.98 -7.76
N GLU A 136 4.53 -12.40 -7.39
CA GLU A 136 4.99 -13.81 -7.44
C GLU A 136 4.05 -14.73 -6.65
N HIS A 137 3.69 -14.33 -5.42
CA HIS A 137 2.78 -15.10 -4.56
C HIS A 137 1.28 -14.97 -4.93
N ARG A 138 0.93 -14.12 -5.91
CA ARG A 138 -0.45 -13.85 -6.37
C ARG A 138 -1.34 -13.24 -5.29
N ASP A 139 -0.72 -12.38 -4.53
CA ASP A 139 -1.26 -11.72 -3.36
C ASP A 139 -1.99 -10.42 -3.72
N THR A 140 -1.59 -9.82 -4.84
CA THR A 140 -2.07 -8.53 -5.36
C THR A 140 -3.55 -8.51 -5.68
N LEU A 141 -4.12 -9.61 -6.17
CA LEU A 141 -5.53 -9.69 -6.52
C LEU A 141 -6.41 -9.47 -5.28
N THR A 142 -6.16 -10.21 -4.19
CA THR A 142 -6.94 -10.07 -2.95
C THR A 142 -6.78 -8.65 -2.37
N MET A 143 -5.57 -8.10 -2.39
CA MET A 143 -5.31 -6.74 -1.89
C MET A 143 -6.04 -5.66 -2.70
N THR A 144 -6.00 -5.77 -4.04
CA THR A 144 -6.62 -4.80 -4.95
C THR A 144 -8.14 -4.90 -4.94
N LEU A 145 -8.70 -6.12 -4.91
CA LEU A 145 -10.15 -6.28 -4.76
C LEU A 145 -10.63 -5.70 -3.44
N THR A 146 -9.94 -6.00 -2.34
CA THR A 146 -10.29 -5.44 -1.03
C THR A 146 -10.28 -3.91 -1.07
N ALA A 147 -9.25 -3.28 -1.67
CA ALA A 147 -9.18 -1.83 -1.82
C ALA A 147 -10.28 -1.24 -2.71
N THR A 148 -10.59 -1.88 -3.85
CA THR A 148 -11.65 -1.45 -4.76
C THR A 148 -13.01 -1.45 -4.04
N ILE A 149 -13.27 -2.53 -3.30
CA ILE A 149 -14.49 -2.73 -2.53
C ILE A 149 -14.59 -1.73 -1.37
N ALA A 150 -13.49 -1.55 -0.64
CA ALA A 150 -13.35 -0.57 0.41
C ALA A 150 -13.67 0.84 -0.08
N GLY A 151 -13.16 1.22 -1.27
CA GLY A 151 -13.49 2.47 -1.95
C GLY A 151 -14.99 2.56 -2.28
N ALA A 152 -15.57 1.50 -2.84
CA ALA A 152 -17.00 1.46 -3.17
C ALA A 152 -17.90 1.60 -1.92
N ILE A 153 -17.52 0.95 -0.82
CA ILE A 153 -18.19 1.09 0.48
C ILE A 153 -18.08 2.52 1.02
N SER A 154 -16.90 3.13 0.92
CA SER A 154 -16.68 4.53 1.34
C SER A 154 -17.51 5.51 0.52
N MET A 155 -17.61 5.28 -0.80
CA MET A 155 -18.49 6.05 -1.70
C MET A 155 -19.97 5.92 -1.32
N LEU A 156 -20.43 4.71 -0.95
CA LEU A 156 -21.79 4.49 -0.47
C LEU A 156 -22.05 5.22 0.86
N GLY A 157 -21.09 5.21 1.78
CA GLY A 157 -21.15 5.98 3.03
C GLY A 157 -21.25 7.49 2.78
N ASN A 158 -20.42 8.02 1.89
CA ASN A 158 -20.46 9.43 1.49
C ASN A 158 -21.77 9.80 0.79
N PHE A 159 -22.29 8.93 -0.08
CA PHE A 159 -23.56 9.13 -0.76
C PHE A 159 -24.75 9.11 0.20
N ALA A 160 -24.75 8.19 1.17
CA ALA A 160 -25.77 8.13 2.23
C ALA A 160 -25.71 9.37 3.14
N PHE A 161 -24.52 9.86 3.47
CA PHE A 161 -24.32 11.09 4.22
C PHE A 161 -24.81 12.33 3.44
N PHE A 162 -24.50 12.42 2.15
CA PHE A 162 -24.88 13.55 1.30
C PHE A 162 -26.39 13.60 1.02
N MET A 163 -27.02 12.46 0.68
CA MET A 163 -28.47 12.38 0.50
C MET A 163 -29.24 12.49 1.83
N GLY A 164 -28.65 12.04 2.94
CA GLY A 164 -29.24 12.15 4.27
C GLY A 164 -29.09 13.55 4.90
N GLY A 165 -28.03 14.30 4.55
CA GLY A 165 -27.71 15.62 5.10
C GLY A 165 -28.34 16.81 4.37
N GLN A 166 -28.71 16.68 3.10
CA GLN A 166 -29.20 17.80 2.28
C GLN A 166 -30.73 18.04 2.33
N ARG A 167 -31.44 17.41 3.27
CA ARG A 167 -32.90 17.62 3.47
C ARG A 167 -33.30 18.11 4.86
N SER A 168 -32.36 18.62 5.67
CA SER A 168 -32.69 19.25 6.96
C SER A 168 -33.12 20.71 6.81
N SER A 169 -34.28 20.93 6.22
CA SER A 169 -35.00 22.21 6.31
C SER A 169 -36.52 22.03 6.31
N SER A 170 -37.02 20.88 6.76
CA SER A 170 -38.44 20.66 6.99
C SER A 170 -38.62 19.76 8.22
N GLU A 171 -39.43 20.21 9.18
CA GLU A 171 -39.63 19.61 10.52
C GLU A 171 -40.16 18.17 10.51
N ASP A 172 -40.44 17.57 9.34
CA ASP A 172 -41.05 16.24 9.21
C ASP A 172 -40.11 15.13 8.68
N SER A 173 -38.84 15.41 8.36
CA SER A 173 -37.94 14.41 7.75
C SER A 173 -36.96 13.76 8.73
N HIS A 174 -37.47 13.03 9.74
CA HIS A 174 -36.65 12.23 10.66
C HIS A 174 -36.17 10.87 10.10
N GLY A 175 -36.64 10.45 8.92
CA GLY A 175 -36.42 9.07 8.43
C GLY A 175 -35.11 8.83 7.66
N VAL A 176 -34.70 9.73 6.77
CA VAL A 176 -33.67 9.41 5.75
C VAL A 176 -32.24 9.57 6.27
N GLY A 177 -31.97 10.59 7.09
CA GLY A 177 -30.65 10.81 7.70
C GLY A 177 -30.29 9.77 8.77
N ALA A 178 -31.28 9.28 9.53
CA ALA A 178 -31.09 8.25 10.55
C ALA A 178 -30.76 6.87 9.92
N ILE A 179 -31.39 6.54 8.79
CA ILE A 179 -31.12 5.29 8.05
C ILE A 179 -29.70 5.31 7.47
N GLY A 180 -29.27 6.45 6.89
CA GLY A 180 -27.90 6.60 6.38
C GLY A 180 -26.83 6.47 7.48
N GLY A 181 -27.06 7.07 8.65
CA GLY A 181 -26.19 6.93 9.81
C GLY A 181 -26.13 5.51 10.37
N LEU A 182 -27.27 4.80 10.41
CA LEU A 182 -27.33 3.41 10.87
C LEU A 182 -26.61 2.45 9.90
N ILE A 183 -26.76 2.66 8.59
CA ILE A 183 -26.04 1.90 7.57
C ILE A 183 -24.53 2.11 7.71
N ALA A 184 -24.06 3.35 7.89
CA ALA A 184 -22.65 3.64 8.09
C ALA A 184 -22.10 2.99 9.39
N LEU A 185 -22.87 3.01 10.48
CA LEU A 185 -22.51 2.40 11.77
C LEU A 185 -22.34 0.88 11.66
N ILE A 186 -23.17 0.22 10.86
CA ILE A 186 -23.09 -1.23 10.62
C ILE A 186 -21.94 -1.55 9.64
N ILE A 187 -21.80 -0.79 8.55
CA ILE A 187 -20.85 -1.10 7.47
C ILE A 187 -19.39 -0.84 7.88
N ALA A 188 -19.10 0.23 8.64
CA ALA A 188 -17.74 0.61 9.03
C ALA A 188 -16.93 -0.50 9.75
N PRO A 189 -17.44 -1.19 10.79
CA PRO A 189 -16.71 -2.27 11.44
C PRO A 189 -16.49 -3.48 10.53
N PHE A 190 -17.40 -3.75 9.58
CA PHE A 190 -17.20 -4.83 8.60
C PHE A 190 -16.16 -4.46 7.54
N ALA A 191 -16.09 -3.21 7.10
CA ALA A 191 -15.04 -2.73 6.21
C ALA A 191 -13.65 -2.86 6.88
N ALA A 192 -13.54 -2.49 8.16
CA ALA A 192 -12.33 -2.68 8.95
C ALA A 192 -11.94 -4.17 9.09
N MET A 193 -12.91 -5.05 9.35
CA MET A 193 -12.68 -6.50 9.42
C MET A 193 -12.18 -7.07 8.07
N LEU A 194 -12.74 -6.62 6.94
CA LEU A 194 -12.30 -7.06 5.61
C LEU A 194 -10.86 -6.63 5.31
N VAL A 195 -10.49 -5.40 5.67
CA VAL A 195 -9.12 -4.89 5.56
C VAL A 195 -8.17 -5.74 6.40
N GLN A 196 -8.54 -6.08 7.63
CA GLN A 196 -7.74 -6.96 8.50
C GLN A 196 -7.59 -8.40 7.97
N MET A 197 -8.60 -8.92 7.25
CA MET A 197 -8.53 -10.25 6.64
C MET A 197 -7.69 -10.30 5.35
N ALA A 198 -7.60 -9.18 4.63
CA ALA A 198 -6.92 -9.11 3.34
C ALA A 198 -5.39 -9.16 3.46
N ILE A 199 -4.84 -8.73 4.60
CA ILE A 199 -3.40 -8.69 4.86
C ILE A 199 -3.03 -9.69 5.95
N SER A 200 -2.08 -10.55 5.61
CA SER A 200 -1.54 -11.52 6.56
C SER A 200 -0.14 -11.09 6.96
N ARG A 201 0.09 -10.89 8.26
CA ARG A 201 1.43 -10.61 8.80
C ARG A 201 2.48 -11.60 8.32
N THR A 202 2.12 -12.88 8.20
CA THR A 202 2.99 -13.93 7.67
C THR A 202 3.38 -13.69 6.20
N ARG A 203 2.47 -13.14 5.39
CA ARG A 203 2.73 -12.82 3.98
C ARG A 203 3.62 -11.60 3.83
N GLU A 204 3.50 -10.61 4.71
CA GLU A 204 4.42 -9.48 4.77
C GLU A 204 5.85 -9.93 5.07
N TYR A 205 6.05 -10.79 6.08
CA TYR A 205 7.39 -11.35 6.37
C TYR A 205 7.91 -12.24 5.22
N ALA A 206 7.03 -13.00 4.57
CA ALA A 206 7.41 -13.80 3.40
C ALA A 206 7.82 -12.91 2.22
N ALA A 207 7.11 -11.80 1.99
CA ALA A 207 7.43 -10.82 0.96
C ALA A 207 8.71 -10.04 1.29
N ASP A 208 8.97 -9.70 2.56
CA ASP A 208 10.25 -9.13 3.01
C ASP A 208 11.41 -10.06 2.70
N ARG A 209 11.28 -11.31 3.12
CA ARG A 209 12.31 -12.33 2.89
C ARG A 209 12.57 -12.53 1.40
N ARG A 210 11.51 -12.72 0.63
CA ARG A 210 11.60 -12.97 -0.81
C ARG A 210 12.09 -11.73 -1.57
N GLY A 211 11.62 -10.54 -1.20
CA GLY A 211 12.10 -9.28 -1.76
C GLY A 211 13.60 -9.08 -1.54
N ALA A 212 14.09 -9.42 -0.34
CA ALA A 212 15.51 -9.40 -0.03
C ALA A 212 16.34 -10.40 -0.87
N GLU A 213 15.80 -11.60 -1.14
CA GLU A 213 16.41 -12.58 -2.05
C GLU A 213 16.44 -12.05 -3.50
N ILE A 214 15.35 -11.42 -3.97
CA ILE A 214 15.25 -10.86 -5.33
C ILE A 214 16.21 -9.68 -5.51
N CYS A 215 16.29 -8.75 -4.57
CA CYS A 215 17.18 -7.60 -4.68
C CYS A 215 18.64 -7.95 -4.38
N GLY A 216 18.88 -9.00 -3.60
CA GLY A 216 20.19 -9.52 -3.21
C GLY A 216 20.79 -8.88 -1.96
N ASN A 217 20.08 -7.92 -1.33
CA ASN A 217 20.52 -7.27 -0.11
C ASN A 217 19.34 -6.89 0.81
N PRO A 218 19.13 -7.61 1.94
CA PRO A 218 18.04 -7.32 2.87
C PRO A 218 18.09 -5.92 3.50
N LEU A 219 19.29 -5.34 3.63
CA LEU A 219 19.50 -4.06 4.29
C LEU A 219 18.95 -2.88 3.48
N TRP A 220 18.77 -3.04 2.17
CA TRP A 220 18.15 -2.00 1.32
C TRP A 220 16.69 -1.78 1.70
N LEU A 221 15.93 -2.86 1.86
CA LEU A 221 14.54 -2.78 2.33
C LEU A 221 14.47 -2.32 3.79
N ALA A 222 15.39 -2.79 4.65
CA ALA A 222 15.43 -2.35 6.05
C ALA A 222 15.68 -0.84 6.18
N SER A 223 16.63 -0.29 5.40
CA SER A 223 16.92 1.15 5.36
C SER A 223 15.73 1.94 4.82
N ALA A 224 15.09 1.46 3.75
CA ALA A 224 13.89 2.07 3.20
C ALA A 224 12.76 2.13 4.24
N LEU A 225 12.45 1.01 4.90
CA LEU A 225 11.41 0.95 5.93
C LEU A 225 11.66 1.93 7.07
N ARG A 226 12.92 2.04 7.53
CA ARG A 226 13.32 3.03 8.55
C ARG A 226 13.05 4.45 8.08
N LYS A 227 13.52 4.83 6.88
CA LYS A 227 13.29 6.17 6.33
C LYS A 227 11.81 6.48 6.16
N ILE A 228 11.02 5.53 5.63
CA ILE A 228 9.59 5.74 5.46
C ILE A 228 8.93 5.94 6.83
N ALA A 229 9.27 5.13 7.85
CA ALA A 229 8.75 5.26 9.21
C ALA A 229 9.04 6.61 9.84
N ASP A 230 10.29 7.08 9.72
CA ASP A 230 10.73 8.34 10.32
C ASP A 230 10.09 9.60 9.69
N GLY A 231 9.40 9.48 8.55
CA GLY A 231 8.69 10.64 7.97
C GLY A 231 7.29 10.38 7.43
N GLY A 232 6.73 9.19 7.63
CA GLY A 232 5.34 8.88 7.29
C GLY A 232 4.34 9.58 8.20
N HIS A 233 4.73 9.86 9.45
CA HIS A 233 3.86 10.47 10.45
C HIS A 233 3.61 11.99 10.26
N GLY A 234 4.28 12.64 9.30
CA GLY A 234 4.24 14.10 9.13
C GLY A 234 3.45 14.62 7.93
N VAL A 235 3.00 13.75 7.01
CA VAL A 235 2.33 14.18 5.77
C VAL A 235 0.86 13.80 5.82
N TYR A 236 -0.01 14.80 6.01
CA TYR A 236 -1.46 14.62 5.88
C TYR A 236 -1.79 14.21 4.44
N ASN A 237 -2.47 13.08 4.25
CA ASN A 237 -2.95 12.64 2.96
C ASN A 237 -4.48 12.71 2.91
N GLU A 238 -4.97 13.79 2.32
CA GLU A 238 -6.40 14.05 2.13
C GLU A 238 -7.11 12.91 1.36
N GLU A 239 -6.49 12.35 0.32
CA GLU A 239 -7.07 11.25 -0.45
C GLU A 239 -7.24 9.97 0.39
N ALA A 240 -6.27 9.66 1.25
CA ALA A 240 -6.32 8.51 2.13
C ALA A 240 -7.31 8.71 3.29
N GLU A 241 -7.41 9.93 3.82
CA GLU A 241 -8.40 10.30 4.84
C GLU A 241 -9.83 10.23 4.30
N HIS A 242 -10.04 10.56 3.02
CA HIS A 242 -11.31 10.36 2.35
C HIS A 242 -11.62 8.89 2.02
N ASN A 243 -10.60 8.03 1.99
CA ASN A 243 -10.71 6.61 1.65
C ASN A 243 -9.94 5.72 2.65
N PRO A 244 -10.29 5.72 3.95
CA PRO A 244 -9.50 5.05 4.98
C PRO A 244 -9.39 3.54 4.76
N ALA A 245 -10.34 2.96 4.04
CA ALA A 245 -10.35 1.55 3.71
C ALA A 245 -9.36 1.17 2.57
N THR A 246 -8.64 2.15 1.98
CA THR A 246 -7.48 1.88 1.10
C THR A 246 -6.13 2.10 1.79
N ALA A 247 -6.14 2.48 3.07
CA ALA A 247 -4.94 2.71 3.88
C ALA A 247 -3.99 1.49 3.90
N HIS A 248 -4.53 0.29 3.71
CA HIS A 248 -3.78 -0.96 3.68
C HIS A 248 -2.96 -1.17 2.40
N LEU A 249 -3.15 -0.34 1.37
CA LEU A 249 -2.27 -0.27 0.20
C LEU A 249 -1.04 0.61 0.45
N PHE A 250 -0.91 1.20 1.64
CA PHE A 250 0.22 2.04 1.98
C PHE A 250 1.23 1.29 2.83
N ILE A 251 2.52 1.44 2.50
CA ILE A 251 3.63 0.84 3.27
C ILE A 251 3.56 1.24 4.75
N ILE A 252 3.10 2.45 5.03
CA ILE A 252 2.82 2.97 6.37
C ILE A 252 1.43 3.57 6.37
N ASN A 253 0.70 3.34 7.47
CA ASN A 253 -0.64 3.88 7.65
C ASN A 253 -0.65 5.40 7.40
N PRO A 254 -1.36 5.89 6.37
CA PRO A 254 -1.36 7.28 5.97
C PRO A 254 -2.33 8.15 6.80
N LEU A 255 -3.12 7.54 7.69
CA LEU A 255 -4.15 8.20 8.48
C LEU A 255 -3.55 8.93 9.68
N SER A 256 -4.06 10.12 9.97
CA SER A 256 -3.50 11.08 10.94
C SER A 256 -3.74 10.74 12.43
N GLY A 257 -4.26 9.56 12.74
CA GLY A 257 -4.44 9.09 14.12
C GLY A 257 -5.66 9.69 14.85
N LYS A 258 -6.56 10.37 14.13
CA LYS A 258 -7.79 10.95 14.67
C LYS A 258 -8.98 9.98 14.53
N GLY A 259 -8.95 8.84 15.23
CA GLY A 259 -10.11 7.92 15.26
C GLY A 259 -9.78 6.46 15.51
N ALA A 260 -10.57 5.57 14.90
CA ALA A 260 -10.42 4.11 14.95
C ALA A 260 -9.23 3.59 14.09
N ASP A 261 -8.19 4.40 13.96
CA ASP A 261 -7.10 4.25 12.98
C ASP A 261 -6.18 3.08 13.29
N SER A 262 -6.20 2.60 14.55
CA SER A 262 -5.52 1.39 14.97
C SER A 262 -6.16 0.11 14.43
N LEU A 263 -7.46 0.15 14.06
CA LEU A 263 -8.16 -0.99 13.47
C LEU A 263 -7.75 -1.25 12.01
N PHE A 264 -7.14 -0.26 11.35
CA PHE A 264 -6.67 -0.37 9.97
C PHE A 264 -5.15 -0.58 9.88
N SER A 265 -4.45 -0.72 11.01
CA SER A 265 -3.02 -1.02 11.03
C SER A 265 -2.79 -2.50 10.72
N THR A 266 -2.62 -2.80 9.44
CA THR A 266 -2.57 -4.17 8.90
C THR A 266 -1.17 -4.74 8.75
N HIS A 267 -0.14 -3.90 8.79
CA HIS A 267 1.25 -4.34 8.66
C HIS A 267 1.83 -4.76 10.02
N PRO A 268 2.72 -5.77 10.07
CA PRO A 268 3.54 -6.02 11.25
C PRO A 268 4.31 -4.76 11.64
N ALA A 269 4.61 -4.60 12.94
CA ALA A 269 5.40 -3.48 13.42
C ALA A 269 6.70 -3.36 12.61
N THR A 270 6.97 -2.17 12.06
CA THR A 270 8.11 -1.90 11.17
C THR A 270 9.44 -2.33 11.81
N ALA A 271 9.59 -2.10 13.11
CA ALA A 271 10.73 -2.55 13.91
C ALA A 271 11.02 -4.06 13.76
N ASN A 272 9.97 -4.90 13.80
CA ASN A 272 10.11 -6.35 13.72
C ASN A 272 10.51 -6.81 12.31
N ARG A 273 9.97 -6.15 11.27
CA ARG A 273 10.35 -6.37 9.87
C ARG A 273 11.82 -6.02 9.63
N ILE A 274 12.24 -4.85 10.11
CA ILE A 274 13.64 -4.40 10.07
C ILE A 274 14.53 -5.42 10.77
N ALA A 275 14.21 -5.83 12.00
CA ALA A 275 14.99 -6.83 12.73
C ALA A 275 15.09 -8.17 11.99
N ALA A 276 14.02 -8.63 11.35
CA ALA A 276 14.03 -9.84 10.54
C ALA A 276 14.96 -9.73 9.33
N LEU A 277 14.96 -8.58 8.63
CA LEU A 277 15.86 -8.32 7.50
C LEU A 277 17.32 -8.26 7.92
N TYR A 278 17.63 -7.69 9.09
CA TYR A 278 18.98 -7.74 9.64
C TYR A 278 19.45 -9.17 9.92
N ARG A 279 18.59 -10.02 10.49
CA ARG A 279 18.91 -11.45 10.68
C ARG A 279 19.18 -12.15 9.35
N GLN A 280 18.33 -11.92 8.35
CA GLN A 280 18.51 -12.48 7.01
C GLN A 280 19.83 -12.01 6.37
N ALA A 281 20.23 -10.75 6.58
CA ALA A 281 21.50 -10.25 6.06
C ALA A 281 22.70 -11.00 6.66
N GLU A 282 22.67 -11.30 7.95
CA GLU A 282 23.72 -12.10 8.60
C GLU A 282 23.70 -13.55 8.11
N GLU A 283 22.53 -14.15 7.91
CA GLU A 283 22.40 -15.49 7.31
C GLU A 283 22.98 -15.55 5.89
N MET A 284 22.65 -14.56 5.05
CA MET A 284 23.18 -14.45 3.68
C MET A 284 24.70 -14.26 3.66
N LYS A 285 25.25 -13.45 4.58
CA LYS A 285 26.71 -13.31 4.71
C LYS A 285 27.37 -14.62 5.14
N GLY A 286 26.78 -15.33 6.10
CA GLY A 286 27.25 -16.65 6.54
C GLY A 286 27.33 -17.64 5.37
N ALA A 287 26.25 -17.75 4.60
CA ALA A 287 26.20 -18.62 3.43
C ALA A 287 27.25 -18.25 2.35
N LEU A 288 27.47 -16.95 2.13
CA LEU A 288 28.48 -16.49 1.18
C LEU A 288 29.91 -16.76 1.67
N ALA A 289 30.17 -16.62 2.97
CA ALA A 289 31.45 -16.98 3.59
C ALA A 289 31.72 -18.49 3.51
N GLU A 290 30.71 -19.32 3.73
CA GLU A 290 30.81 -20.78 3.58
C GLU A 290 31.03 -21.22 2.13
N SER A 291 30.48 -20.50 1.16
CA SER A 291 30.66 -20.77 -0.28
C SER A 291 32.04 -20.36 -0.84
N GLY A 292 32.90 -19.73 -0.05
CA GLY A 292 34.22 -19.26 -0.47
C GLY A 292 34.21 -18.05 -1.41
N VAL A 293 33.05 -17.39 -1.57
CA VAL A 293 32.87 -16.21 -2.45
C VAL A 293 33.28 -14.90 -1.75
N TRP A 294 33.37 -14.88 -0.42
CA TRP A 294 33.83 -13.71 0.34
C TRP A 294 35.36 -13.63 0.44
N ASN A 295 35.95 -12.60 -0.15
CA ASN A 295 37.36 -12.25 0.04
C ASN A 295 37.52 -11.11 1.07
N LYS A 296 38.63 -11.12 1.80
CA LYS A 296 38.96 -10.22 2.93
C LYS A 296 38.92 -8.71 2.62
N GLU A 297 38.77 -8.30 1.36
CA GLU A 297 38.76 -6.91 0.91
C GLU A 297 37.43 -6.21 1.22
N ASP A 298 36.31 -6.93 1.24
CA ASP A 298 34.97 -6.38 1.57
C ASP A 298 34.80 -6.03 3.06
N ALA A 299 35.63 -6.63 3.93
CA ALA A 299 35.60 -6.40 5.37
C ALA A 299 36.05 -4.98 5.79
N ILE A 300 36.73 -4.24 4.90
CA ILE A 300 37.25 -2.89 5.20
C ILE A 300 36.15 -1.83 5.05
N SER A 301 35.11 -2.09 4.24
CA SER A 301 33.93 -1.21 4.08
C SER A 301 32.95 -1.31 5.27
N GLU A 302 32.85 -2.49 5.89
CA GLU A 302 31.86 -2.82 6.93
C GLU A 302 32.05 -2.10 8.28
N LYS A 303 33.27 -1.67 8.63
CA LYS A 303 33.51 -0.97 9.91
C LYS A 303 32.71 0.33 10.06
N SER A 304 32.23 0.92 8.96
CA SER A 304 31.39 2.12 9.00
C SER A 304 29.90 1.83 9.27
N ASN A 305 29.43 0.60 9.04
CA ASN A 305 28.00 0.26 9.01
C ASN A 305 27.52 -0.53 10.24
N ARG A 306 28.42 -0.93 11.15
CA ARG A 306 28.09 -1.46 12.48
C ARG A 306 27.71 -0.31 13.44
N MET A 307 26.59 0.36 13.19
CA MET A 307 25.97 1.21 14.21
C MET A 307 24.73 0.50 14.81
N ASN A 308 24.97 -0.05 16.00
CA ASN A 308 24.10 -0.38 17.14
C ASN A 308 22.64 -0.81 16.93
N TYR A 309 22.44 -2.12 16.92
CA TYR A 309 21.16 -2.79 17.20
C TYR A 309 20.66 -2.56 18.65
N GLU A 310 21.56 -2.22 19.58
CA GLU A 310 21.23 -1.93 20.99
C GLU A 310 20.63 -0.53 21.20
N ASP A 311 21.02 0.47 20.39
CA ASP A 311 20.51 1.84 20.50
C ASP A 311 19.02 1.97 20.10
N PHE A 312 18.51 1.02 19.32
CA PHE A 312 17.11 1.00 18.91
C PHE A 312 16.16 0.54 20.04
N ARG A 313 16.62 -0.34 20.96
CA ARG A 313 15.82 -0.74 22.14
C ARG A 313 15.75 0.36 23.20
N SER A 314 16.81 1.14 23.36
CA SER A 314 16.87 2.23 24.35
C SER A 314 16.06 3.45 23.92
N GLY A 315 16.00 3.75 22.61
CA GLY A 315 15.24 4.88 22.08
C GLY A 315 13.71 4.80 22.25
N GLN A 316 13.12 3.59 22.22
CA GLN A 316 11.67 3.43 22.40
C GLN A 316 11.20 3.59 23.86
N ALA A 317 12.07 3.39 24.85
CA ALA A 317 11.72 3.58 26.26
C ALA A 317 11.65 5.07 26.65
N HIS A 318 12.28 5.97 25.89
CA HIS A 318 12.34 7.41 26.18
C HIS A 318 11.35 8.28 25.39
N ALA A 319 10.68 7.75 24.36
CA ALA A 319 9.78 8.52 23.50
C ALA A 319 8.36 8.75 24.08
N SER A 320 8.10 8.37 25.35
CA SER A 320 6.81 8.59 26.02
C SER A 320 6.67 9.98 26.68
N GLY A 321 7.60 10.90 26.50
CA GLY A 321 7.50 12.20 27.16
C GLY A 321 8.42 13.25 26.60
N LYS A 322 7.98 13.94 25.54
CA LYS A 322 8.18 15.39 25.31
C LYS A 322 7.57 15.80 23.97
N LYS A 323 6.59 16.71 24.02
CA LYS A 323 6.20 17.56 22.89
C LYS A 323 7.26 18.65 22.77
N GLU A 324 8.00 18.68 21.67
CA GLU A 324 8.75 19.87 21.26
C GLU A 324 8.41 20.21 19.81
N ASP A 325 8.10 21.49 19.61
CA ASP A 325 7.92 22.15 18.32
C ASP A 325 9.16 21.93 17.44
N SER A 326 9.00 21.33 16.27
CA SER A 326 10.05 21.33 15.26
C SER A 326 9.51 21.84 13.93
N THR A 327 9.92 23.06 13.60
CA THR A 327 9.77 23.71 12.31
C THR A 327 10.54 22.91 11.26
N PHE A 328 9.82 22.22 10.37
CA PHE A 328 10.42 21.39 9.32
C PHE A 328 11.23 22.23 8.31
N GLN A 329 12.53 21.92 8.16
CA GLN A 329 13.32 22.34 7.00
C GLN A 329 12.85 21.57 5.75
N ARG A 330 12.36 22.30 4.74
CA ARG A 330 12.10 21.75 3.40
C ARG A 330 13.39 21.17 2.81
N VAL A 331 13.38 19.89 2.46
CA VAL A 331 14.39 19.28 1.59
C VAL A 331 14.19 19.84 0.17
N THR A 332 15.03 20.76 -0.25
CA THR A 332 14.88 21.53 -1.51
C THR A 332 15.68 20.98 -2.70
N LYS A 333 16.41 19.86 -2.56
CA LYS A 333 17.24 19.31 -3.66
C LYS A 333 16.68 17.99 -4.18
N ARG A 334 16.03 18.07 -5.34
CA ARG A 334 15.58 16.92 -6.14
C ARG A 334 16.79 16.07 -6.59
N PRO A 335 16.74 14.73 -6.53
CA PRO A 335 17.74 13.87 -7.14
C PRO A 335 17.86 14.14 -8.65
N SER A 336 19.08 14.11 -9.19
CA SER A 336 19.35 14.46 -10.60
C SER A 336 18.58 13.58 -11.60
N TRP A 337 18.29 12.33 -11.24
CA TRP A 337 17.61 11.35 -12.08
C TRP A 337 16.08 11.49 -12.11
N LEU A 338 15.50 12.39 -11.31
CA LEU A 338 14.07 12.73 -11.28
C LEU A 338 13.74 13.99 -12.10
N ARG A 339 14.73 14.59 -12.78
CA ARG A 339 14.53 15.79 -13.59
C ARG A 339 13.89 15.41 -14.92
N TYR A 340 12.61 15.70 -15.04
CA TYR A 340 11.85 15.58 -16.28
C TYR A 340 12.34 16.64 -17.28
N GLU A 341 13.01 16.24 -18.36
CA GLU A 341 13.24 17.13 -19.50
C GLU A 341 11.97 17.19 -20.33
N ASN A 342 11.24 18.30 -20.18
CA ASN A 342 10.08 18.59 -21.01
C ASN A 342 10.54 18.95 -22.43
N SER A 343 10.81 17.95 -23.27
CA SER A 343 11.11 18.17 -24.68
C SER A 343 9.81 18.36 -25.46
N LYS A 344 9.29 19.59 -25.46
CA LYS A 344 8.50 20.22 -26.55
C LYS A 344 7.88 21.54 -26.09
N SER A 345 8.52 22.65 -26.45
CA SER A 345 7.89 23.93 -26.81
C SER A 345 8.96 25.00 -27.09
N SER A 346 9.68 24.86 -28.20
CA SER A 346 10.38 25.98 -28.84
C SER A 346 10.68 25.64 -30.29
N ARG A 347 9.69 25.78 -31.17
CA ARG A 347 9.91 26.10 -32.59
C ARG A 347 8.76 26.95 -33.12
N SER A 348 9.16 28.17 -33.53
CA SER A 348 8.54 29.16 -34.45
C SER A 348 7.08 29.51 -34.25
#